data_AF-A0AAD6J183-F1
#
_entry.id   AF-A0AAD6J183-F1
#
_cell.length_a   1.000
_cell.length_b   1.000
_cell.length_c   1.000
_cell.angle_alpha   90.00
_cell.angle_beta   90.00
_cell.angle_gamma   90.00
#
_symmetry.space_group_name_H-M   'P 1'
#
loop_
_entity.id
_entity.type
_entity.pdbx_description
1 polymer ?
#
loop_
_entity_poly.entity_id
_entity_poly.type
_entity_poly.pdbx_seq_one_letter_code
_entity_poly.pdbx_strand_id
1 'polypeptide(L)'
;MRLQISLSLSLILATTSVARNCGNTQEPIELIEQAIRFNSHNRQTAGQSGGASIGRPNHESSKTSTPRTQEVNLYMHNIYINETAAGAYISEEDLTKQWRVMNENYASTGISFVLKNITHTQNKSWALAIRNGTTELKMKQTLRMGGYEDLNLYFRVLGRGFFGDFAPNSEGFWQDGCDILHTTIPGGPQVNYNEGKTATHETGHWLGLLHPFSGGCRGGDYIDDTPAEETASYGCPVGKDTCRGDMFPGLDPIHNFMDYAYE
;
A
#
# COMPACT_ATOMS: atom_id res chain seq x y z
N MET A 1 -56.89 0.32 34.18
CA MET A 1 -55.56 -0.13 34.62
C MET A 1 -54.68 -0.29 33.38
N ARG A 2 -53.91 0.75 33.01
CA ARG A 2 -52.99 0.73 31.85
C ARG A 2 -51.58 0.87 32.41
N LEU A 3 -50.74 -0.13 32.16
CA LEU A 3 -49.35 -0.19 32.61
C LEU A 3 -48.47 0.44 31.52
N GLN A 4 -47.86 1.60 31.80
CA GLN A 4 -46.78 2.15 30.97
C GLN A 4 -45.45 1.66 31.54
N ILE A 5 -44.72 0.87 30.74
CA ILE A 5 -43.33 0.49 31.03
C ILE A 5 -42.46 1.41 30.18
N SER A 6 -41.80 2.37 30.84
CA SER A 6 -40.76 3.19 30.25
C SER A 6 -39.45 2.40 30.25
N LEU A 7 -39.07 1.83 29.11
CA LEU A 7 -37.72 1.28 28.91
C LEU A 7 -36.79 2.42 28.48
N SER A 8 -36.04 2.98 29.43
CA SER A 8 -34.88 3.83 29.16
C SER A 8 -33.75 2.96 28.63
N LEU A 9 -33.58 2.93 27.31
CA LEU A 9 -32.48 2.25 26.65
C LEU A 9 -31.25 3.18 26.63
N SER A 10 -30.42 3.09 27.67
CA SER A 10 -29.09 3.69 27.68
C SER A 10 -28.23 2.99 26.63
N LEU A 11 -28.05 3.63 25.47
CA LEU A 11 -27.18 3.17 24.41
C LEU A 11 -25.72 3.41 24.83
N ILE A 12 -25.11 2.41 25.47
CA ILE A 12 -23.67 2.39 25.70
C ILE A 12 -23.02 2.15 24.33
N LEU A 13 -22.53 3.22 23.68
CA LEU A 13 -21.57 3.08 22.59
C LEU A 13 -20.30 2.45 23.17
N ALA A 14 -20.17 1.14 23.03
CA ALA A 14 -18.89 0.47 23.19
C ALA A 14 -17.98 0.97 22.06
N THR A 15 -17.12 1.93 22.37
CA THR A 15 -15.98 2.28 21.53
C THR A 15 -14.99 1.12 21.60
N THR A 16 -15.20 0.11 20.75
CA THR A 16 -14.15 -0.86 20.47
C THR A 16 -13.08 -0.11 19.68
N SER A 17 -11.99 0.23 20.34
CA SER A 17 -10.74 0.58 19.67
C SER A 17 -10.23 -0.69 18.98
N VAL A 18 -10.79 -0.99 17.80
CA VAL A 18 -10.24 -1.99 16.92
C VAL A 18 -8.87 -1.46 16.50
N ALA A 19 -7.81 -2.05 17.01
CA ALA A 19 -6.46 -1.79 16.57
C ALA A 19 -6.42 -1.93 15.04
N ARG A 20 -6.18 -0.81 14.36
CA ARG A 20 -6.10 -0.76 12.90
C ARG A 20 -4.66 -1.03 12.47
N ASN A 21 -4.38 -2.27 12.07
CA ASN A 21 -3.42 -2.58 11.03
C ASN A 21 -3.83 -1.88 9.71
N CYS A 22 -3.01 -0.94 9.24
CA CYS A 22 -2.87 -0.72 7.80
C CYS A 22 -2.33 -2.02 7.18
N GLY A 23 -2.41 -2.22 5.86
CA GLY A 23 -1.81 -3.39 5.20
C GLY A 23 -2.32 -4.79 5.61
N ASN A 24 -1.92 -5.77 4.79
CA ASN A 24 -2.20 -7.18 5.00
C ASN A 24 -0.98 -7.86 5.64
N THR A 25 -1.13 -8.51 6.79
CA THR A 25 -0.01 -9.28 7.39
C THR A 25 0.25 -10.63 6.68
N GLN A 26 -0.54 -10.97 5.65
CA GLN A 26 -0.39 -12.17 4.83
C GLN A 26 -0.01 -11.80 3.41
N GLU A 27 1.25 -11.41 3.23
CA GLU A 27 1.81 -11.13 1.91
C GLU A 27 1.68 -12.34 0.98
N PRO A 28 1.31 -12.16 -0.31
CA PRO A 28 1.25 -13.27 -1.26
C PRO A 28 2.60 -14.00 -1.36
N ILE A 29 2.57 -15.33 -1.41
CA ILE A 29 3.79 -16.15 -1.48
C ILE A 29 4.59 -15.79 -2.74
N GLU A 30 3.90 -15.53 -3.84
CA GLU A 30 4.49 -15.13 -5.11
C GLU A 30 5.34 -13.86 -4.96
N LEU A 31 4.86 -12.88 -4.18
CA LEU A 31 5.57 -11.63 -3.94
C LEU A 31 6.82 -11.86 -3.09
N ILE A 32 6.71 -12.67 -2.03
CA ILE A 32 7.85 -13.08 -1.20
C ILE A 32 8.92 -13.77 -2.06
N GLU A 33 8.52 -14.71 -2.91
CA GLU A 33 9.46 -15.39 -3.80
C GLU A 33 10.12 -14.44 -4.81
N GLN A 34 9.39 -13.46 -5.34
CA GLN A 34 9.96 -12.45 -6.24
C GLN A 34 10.99 -11.59 -5.51
N ALA A 35 10.71 -11.14 -4.29
CA ALA A 35 11.63 -10.37 -3.48
C ALA A 35 12.93 -11.15 -3.19
N ILE A 36 12.81 -12.42 -2.80
CA ILE A 36 13.96 -13.32 -2.59
C ILE A 36 14.78 -13.46 -3.88
N ARG A 37 14.13 -13.69 -5.02
CA ARG A 37 14.81 -13.83 -6.32
C ARG A 37 15.56 -12.55 -6.68
N PHE A 38 14.93 -11.39 -6.54
CA PHE A 38 15.53 -10.09 -6.83
C PHE A 38 16.76 -9.83 -5.95
N ASN A 39 16.64 -10.01 -4.63
CA ASN A 39 17.76 -9.86 -3.70
C ASN A 39 18.93 -10.79 -4.07
N SER A 40 18.64 -12.07 -4.34
CA SER A 40 19.69 -13.03 -4.71
C SER A 40 20.44 -12.65 -5.99
N HIS A 41 19.75 -12.08 -6.99
CA HIS A 41 20.37 -11.61 -8.22
C HIS A 41 21.27 -10.40 -8.00
N ASN A 42 20.83 -9.44 -7.18
CA ASN A 42 21.64 -8.27 -6.83
C ASN A 42 22.90 -8.67 -6.06
N ARG A 43 22.82 -9.63 -5.13
CA ARG A 43 23.99 -10.16 -4.42
C ARG A 43 24.96 -10.89 -5.34
N GLN A 44 24.47 -11.66 -6.31
CA GLN A 44 25.32 -12.34 -7.30
C GLN A 44 26.05 -11.37 -8.22
N THR A 45 25.37 -10.33 -8.70
CA THR A 45 25.98 -9.29 -9.55
C THR A 45 26.96 -8.42 -8.80
N ALA A 46 26.72 -8.14 -7.51
CA ALA A 46 27.71 -7.49 -6.63
C ALA A 46 28.94 -8.40 -6.40
N GLY A 47 28.74 -9.70 -6.16
CA GLY A 47 29.81 -10.67 -5.90
C GLY A 47 30.71 -10.99 -7.10
N GLN A 48 30.19 -10.91 -8.34
CA GLN A 48 30.99 -11.11 -9.56
C GLN A 48 31.95 -9.96 -9.89
N SER A 49 31.85 -8.82 -9.19
CA SER A 49 32.82 -7.72 -9.32
C SER A 49 34.12 -7.95 -8.54
N GLY A 50 34.21 -9.05 -7.76
CA GLY A 50 35.27 -9.33 -6.79
C GLY A 50 36.20 -10.51 -7.11
N GLY A 51 36.45 -10.87 -8.37
CA GLY A 51 37.57 -11.78 -8.66
C GLY A 51 37.58 -12.46 -10.03
N ALA A 52 38.46 -11.98 -10.94
CA ALA A 52 39.31 -12.80 -11.81
C ALA A 52 40.19 -11.88 -12.67
N SER A 53 41.50 -11.91 -12.43
CA SER A 53 42.52 -11.23 -13.22
C SER A 53 42.87 -12.02 -14.48
N ILE A 54 42.23 -11.76 -15.62
CA ILE A 54 42.79 -12.14 -16.94
C ILE A 54 42.40 -11.06 -17.98
N GLY A 55 43.42 -10.33 -18.46
CA GLY A 55 43.51 -9.56 -19.73
C GLY A 55 42.31 -8.76 -20.25
N ARG A 56 42.32 -7.44 -20.04
CA ARG A 56 41.43 -6.48 -20.73
C ARG A 56 42.04 -6.03 -22.08
N PRO A 57 41.30 -6.03 -23.20
CA PRO A 57 41.32 -4.92 -24.13
C PRO A 57 40.34 -3.83 -23.64
N ASN A 58 40.74 -2.58 -23.76
CA ASN A 58 40.01 -1.39 -23.31
C ASN A 58 38.55 -1.39 -23.80
N HIS A 59 37.60 -1.55 -22.88
CA HIS A 59 36.25 -1.05 -23.05
C HIS A 59 36.03 0.03 -22.00
N GLU A 60 36.02 1.27 -22.49
CA GLU A 60 35.81 2.50 -21.76
C GLU A 60 34.51 2.41 -20.95
N SER A 61 34.61 2.57 -19.63
CA SER A 61 33.47 2.56 -18.72
C SER A 61 32.73 3.89 -18.81
N SER A 62 31.82 4.01 -19.77
CA SER A 62 30.76 5.01 -19.70
C SER A 62 29.59 4.40 -18.93
N LYS A 63 29.62 4.50 -17.60
CA LYS A 63 28.43 4.30 -16.75
C LYS A 63 27.91 5.66 -16.30
N THR A 64 27.52 6.50 -17.24
CA THR A 64 26.49 7.52 -17.01
C THR A 64 25.14 6.84 -17.23
N SER A 65 24.66 6.08 -16.24
CA SER A 65 23.27 5.64 -16.23
C SER A 65 22.42 6.87 -15.96
N THR A 66 21.73 7.37 -16.98
CA THR A 66 20.63 8.31 -16.77
C THR A 66 19.70 7.72 -15.71
N PRO A 67 19.29 8.47 -14.68
CA PRO A 67 18.32 7.99 -13.70
C PRO A 67 17.10 7.45 -14.45
N ARG A 68 16.71 6.19 -14.20
CA ARG A 68 15.54 5.60 -14.84
C ARG A 68 14.32 6.29 -14.24
N THR A 69 13.56 6.99 -15.07
CA THR A 69 12.24 7.54 -14.71
C THR A 69 11.16 6.59 -15.17
N GLN A 70 10.19 6.27 -14.30
CA GLN A 70 9.01 5.47 -14.62
C GLN A 70 7.76 6.31 -14.40
N GLU A 71 7.02 6.55 -15.48
CA GLU A 71 5.69 7.15 -15.39
C GLU A 71 4.63 6.05 -15.37
N VAL A 72 3.71 6.11 -14.43
CA VAL A 72 2.59 5.16 -14.26
C VAL A 72 1.29 5.93 -14.45
N ASN A 73 0.43 5.49 -15.37
CA ASN A 73 -0.89 6.10 -15.47
C ASN A 73 -1.72 5.72 -14.23
N LEU A 74 -2.43 6.70 -13.69
CA LEU A 74 -3.26 6.54 -12.51
C LEU A 74 -4.73 6.80 -12.82
N TYR A 75 -5.56 5.85 -12.43
CA TYR A 75 -7.02 5.94 -12.43
C TYR A 75 -7.54 5.88 -11.00
N MET A 76 -8.37 6.83 -10.60
CA MET A 76 -8.93 6.89 -9.24
C MET A 76 -10.46 6.75 -9.28
N HIS A 77 -10.98 5.81 -8.51
CA HIS A 77 -12.40 5.50 -8.46
C HIS A 77 -12.92 5.74 -7.05
N ASN A 78 -13.85 6.66 -6.85
CA ASN A 78 -14.60 6.78 -5.60
C ASN A 78 -15.92 6.02 -5.70
N ILE A 79 -16.08 4.98 -4.88
CA ILE A 79 -17.28 4.16 -4.80
C ILE A 79 -17.95 4.40 -3.46
N TYR A 80 -19.13 5.01 -3.50
CA TYR A 80 -19.79 5.57 -2.32
C TYR A 80 -21.26 5.16 -2.22
N ILE A 81 -21.80 5.29 -1.00
CA ILE A 81 -23.17 4.91 -0.64
C ILE A 81 -24.15 6.02 -1.04
N ASN A 82 -23.81 7.27 -0.73
CA ASN A 82 -24.55 8.49 -1.08
C ASN A 82 -23.59 9.71 -1.05
N GLU A 83 -24.03 10.84 -1.60
CA GLU A 83 -23.24 12.08 -1.73
C GLU A 83 -23.05 12.83 -0.41
N THR A 84 -22.64 12.12 0.64
CA THR A 84 -22.22 12.71 1.92
C THR A 84 -20.88 12.14 2.33
N ALA A 85 -20.13 12.86 3.17
CA ALA A 85 -18.87 12.36 3.72
C ALA A 85 -19.06 11.03 4.47
N ALA A 86 -20.14 10.89 5.26
CA ALA A 86 -20.48 9.63 5.93
C ALA A 86 -20.89 8.52 4.95
N GLY A 87 -21.39 8.90 3.77
CA GLY A 87 -21.67 8.02 2.65
C GLY A 87 -20.43 7.64 1.84
N ALA A 88 -19.23 8.03 2.27
CA ALA A 88 -17.95 7.80 1.58
C ALA A 88 -17.75 8.56 0.26
N TYR A 89 -18.52 9.61 0.02
CA TYR A 89 -18.27 10.50 -1.10
C TYR A 89 -17.00 11.32 -0.84
N ILE A 90 -16.10 11.35 -1.83
CA ILE A 90 -14.87 12.16 -1.80
C ILE A 90 -14.95 13.14 -2.97
N SER A 91 -14.67 14.42 -2.73
CA SER A 91 -14.64 15.42 -3.79
C SER A 91 -13.50 15.15 -4.80
N GLU A 92 -13.65 15.61 -6.04
CA GLU A 92 -12.56 15.55 -7.02
C GLU A 92 -11.32 16.32 -6.56
N GLU A 93 -11.52 17.41 -5.82
CA GLU A 93 -10.45 18.20 -5.21
C GLU A 93 -9.62 17.35 -4.23
N ASP A 94 -10.27 16.59 -3.35
CA ASP A 94 -9.58 15.77 -2.35
C ASP A 94 -8.90 14.54 -2.97
N LEU A 95 -9.49 13.95 -4.01
CA LEU A 95 -8.82 12.92 -4.82
C LEU A 95 -7.59 13.50 -5.54
N THR A 96 -7.68 14.74 -6.04
CA THR A 96 -6.54 15.43 -6.64
C THR A 96 -5.44 15.70 -5.60
N LYS A 97 -5.79 16.05 -4.36
CA LYS A 97 -4.81 16.17 -3.26
C LYS A 97 -4.09 14.85 -3.01
N GLN A 98 -4.80 13.73 -3.01
CA GLN A 98 -4.20 12.41 -2.86
C GLN A 98 -3.22 12.07 -3.97
N TRP A 99 -3.55 12.38 -5.23
CA TRP A 99 -2.62 12.22 -6.35
C TRP A 99 -1.33 13.06 -6.17
N ARG A 100 -1.45 14.29 -5.65
CA ARG A 100 -0.28 15.15 -5.35
C ARG A 100 0.60 14.54 -4.26
N VAL A 101 0.00 14.15 -3.13
CA VAL A 101 0.72 13.49 -2.03
C VAL A 101 1.45 12.24 -2.51
N MET A 102 0.84 11.43 -3.37
CA MET A 102 1.54 10.28 -3.95
C MET A 102 2.78 10.71 -4.73
N ASN A 103 2.67 11.67 -5.64
CA ASN A 103 3.84 12.14 -6.39
C ASN A 103 4.91 12.78 -5.50
N GLU A 104 4.52 13.45 -4.41
CA GLU A 104 5.45 13.99 -3.41
C GLU A 104 6.21 12.87 -2.69
N ASN A 105 5.49 11.83 -2.22
CA ASN A 105 6.09 10.70 -1.50
C ASN A 105 7.02 9.84 -2.38
N TYR A 106 6.74 9.74 -3.69
CA TYR A 106 7.56 8.99 -4.64
C TYR A 106 8.62 9.83 -5.38
N ALA A 107 8.68 11.15 -5.15
CA ALA A 107 9.53 12.05 -5.93
C ALA A 107 11.02 11.65 -5.99
N SER A 108 11.55 11.07 -4.90
CA SER A 108 12.96 10.65 -4.81
C SER A 108 13.24 9.27 -5.40
N THR A 109 12.23 8.50 -5.80
CA THR A 109 12.40 7.12 -6.30
C THR A 109 12.55 7.06 -7.83
N GLY A 110 12.22 8.14 -8.53
CA GLY A 110 12.14 8.16 -10.00
C GLY A 110 10.83 7.61 -10.55
N ILE A 111 9.84 7.29 -9.70
CA ILE A 111 8.49 6.90 -10.10
C ILE A 111 7.57 8.12 -9.99
N SER A 112 6.73 8.33 -11.00
CA SER A 112 5.68 9.36 -11.00
C SER A 112 4.35 8.80 -11.48
N PHE A 113 3.26 9.43 -11.06
CA PHE A 113 1.90 9.03 -11.40
C PHE A 113 1.21 10.10 -12.23
N VAL A 114 0.74 9.74 -13.41
CA VAL A 114 0.00 10.63 -14.31
C VAL A 114 -1.48 10.38 -14.13
N LEU A 115 -2.20 11.31 -13.51
CA LEU A 115 -3.65 11.20 -13.33
C LEU A 115 -4.38 11.23 -14.67
N LYS A 116 -5.01 10.13 -15.05
CA LYS A 116 -5.74 9.99 -16.32
C LYS A 116 -7.23 10.24 -16.19
N ASN A 117 -7.83 9.79 -15.08
CA ASN A 117 -9.27 9.94 -14.85
C ASN A 117 -9.62 9.78 -13.37
N ILE A 118 -10.68 10.48 -12.96
CA ILE A 118 -11.38 10.30 -11.69
C ILE A 118 -12.82 9.88 -12.00
N THR A 119 -13.31 8.82 -11.36
CA THR A 119 -14.71 8.39 -11.51
C THR A 119 -15.41 8.34 -10.16
N HIS A 120 -16.65 8.83 -10.12
CA HIS A 120 -17.53 8.77 -8.96
C HIS A 120 -18.69 7.81 -9.23
N THR A 121 -18.80 6.75 -8.43
CA THR A 121 -19.85 5.73 -8.58
C THR A 121 -20.66 5.58 -7.31
N GLN A 122 -21.92 6.06 -7.34
CA GLN A 122 -22.87 5.82 -6.26
C GLN A 122 -23.43 4.40 -6.36
N ASN A 123 -22.87 3.47 -5.59
CA ASN A 123 -23.36 2.10 -5.53
C ASN A 123 -23.08 1.50 -4.15
N LYS A 124 -24.10 1.45 -3.30
CA LYS A 124 -24.00 0.93 -1.93
C LYS A 124 -23.49 -0.52 -1.89
N SER A 125 -23.92 -1.38 -2.81
CA SER A 125 -23.51 -2.78 -2.84
C SER A 125 -22.03 -2.91 -3.19
N TRP A 126 -21.53 -2.08 -4.09
CA TRP A 126 -20.12 -2.06 -4.44
C TRP A 126 -19.30 -1.42 -3.32
N ALA A 127 -19.72 -0.28 -2.77
CA ALA A 127 -19.04 0.41 -1.68
C ALA A 127 -18.84 -0.48 -0.44
N LEU A 128 -19.75 -1.43 -0.21
CA LEU A 128 -19.73 -2.38 0.93
C LEU A 128 -19.34 -3.82 0.55
N ALA A 129 -18.97 -4.08 -0.72
CA ALA A 129 -18.57 -5.41 -1.16
C ALA A 129 -17.43 -5.99 -0.33
N ILE A 130 -17.49 -7.29 -0.05
CA ILE A 130 -16.42 -8.00 0.65
C ILE A 130 -15.30 -8.33 -0.34
N ARG A 131 -14.06 -8.26 0.15
CA ARG A 131 -12.82 -8.59 -0.56
C ARG A 131 -12.83 -10.00 -1.17
N ASN A 132 -12.22 -10.15 -2.34
CA ASN A 132 -12.19 -11.35 -3.18
C ASN A 132 -13.59 -11.93 -3.41
N GLY A 133 -14.61 -11.10 -3.24
CA GLY A 133 -16.01 -11.46 -3.40
C GLY A 133 -16.47 -11.19 -4.82
N THR A 134 -17.49 -11.92 -5.26
CA THR A 134 -18.08 -11.77 -6.60
C THR A 134 -18.60 -10.34 -6.87
N THR A 135 -18.98 -9.61 -5.83
CA THR A 135 -19.46 -8.22 -5.96
C THR A 135 -18.31 -7.24 -6.20
N GLU A 136 -17.18 -7.42 -5.50
CA GLU A 136 -15.97 -6.60 -5.73
C GLU A 136 -15.38 -6.90 -7.10
N LEU A 137 -15.28 -8.17 -7.48
CA LEU A 137 -14.82 -8.56 -8.81
C LEU A 137 -15.64 -7.89 -9.92
N LYS A 138 -16.98 -7.94 -9.83
CA LYS A 138 -17.86 -7.29 -10.81
C LYS A 138 -17.69 -5.77 -10.84
N MET A 139 -17.48 -5.15 -9.67
CA MET A 139 -17.16 -3.74 -9.58
C MET A 139 -15.87 -3.43 -10.34
N LYS A 140 -14.77 -4.14 -10.04
CA LYS A 140 -13.48 -3.90 -10.71
C LYS A 140 -13.52 -4.25 -12.20
N GLN A 141 -14.22 -5.30 -12.61
CA GLN A 141 -14.49 -5.62 -14.03
C GLN A 141 -15.20 -4.47 -14.77
N THR A 142 -16.04 -3.71 -14.06
CA THR A 142 -16.77 -2.59 -14.66
C THR A 142 -15.96 -1.29 -14.65
N LEU A 143 -15.19 -1.06 -13.58
CA LEU A 143 -14.56 0.23 -13.33
C LEU A 143 -13.10 0.31 -13.79
N ARG A 144 -12.36 -0.82 -13.78
CA ARG A 144 -10.94 -0.84 -14.12
C ARG A 144 -10.71 -0.20 -15.49
N MET A 145 -9.70 0.66 -15.56
CA MET A 145 -9.23 1.27 -16.78
C MET A 145 -7.75 0.95 -17.03
N GLY A 146 -7.35 0.93 -18.29
CA GLY A 146 -5.95 0.72 -18.67
C GLY A 146 -5.51 -0.75 -18.77
N GLY A 147 -4.21 -0.93 -18.97
CA GLY A 147 -3.49 -2.19 -19.09
C GLY A 147 -2.93 -2.72 -17.77
N TYR A 148 -1.86 -3.53 -17.84
CA TYR A 148 -1.16 -4.08 -16.66
C TYR A 148 -0.17 -3.07 -16.07
N GLU A 149 0.24 -2.09 -16.87
CA GLU A 149 1.14 -1.00 -16.54
C GLU A 149 0.44 0.17 -15.84
N ASP A 150 -0.89 0.13 -15.75
CA ASP A 150 -1.73 1.22 -15.26
C ASP A 150 -2.28 0.91 -13.86
N LEU A 151 -2.13 1.85 -12.94
CA LEU A 151 -2.58 1.73 -11.56
C LEU A 151 -4.03 2.19 -11.42
N ASN A 152 -4.86 1.36 -10.78
CA ASN A 152 -6.24 1.69 -10.41
C ASN A 152 -6.38 1.74 -8.87
N LEU A 153 -6.82 2.88 -8.34
CA LEU A 153 -7.11 3.06 -6.91
C LEU A 153 -8.62 3.14 -6.67
N TYR A 154 -9.13 2.31 -5.78
CA TYR A 154 -10.55 2.21 -5.44
C TYR A 154 -10.80 2.75 -4.02
N PHE A 155 -11.29 3.98 -3.90
CA PHE A 155 -11.62 4.62 -2.65
C PHE A 155 -13.05 4.30 -2.23
N ARG A 156 -13.20 3.59 -1.11
CA ARG A 156 -14.50 3.07 -0.68
C ARG A 156 -14.57 2.83 0.84
N VAL A 157 -15.72 2.38 1.32
CA VAL A 157 -15.86 1.93 2.70
C VAL A 157 -15.14 0.59 2.84
N LEU A 158 -14.17 0.54 3.76
CA LEU A 158 -13.43 -0.67 4.11
C LEU A 158 -13.24 -0.74 5.62
N GLY A 159 -12.92 -1.93 6.13
CA GLY A 159 -12.37 -2.08 7.48
C GLY A 159 -10.87 -1.74 7.54
N ARG A 160 -10.14 -1.87 6.42
CA ARG A 160 -8.67 -1.73 6.25
C ARG A 160 -8.33 -1.35 4.80
N GLY A 161 -7.19 -0.69 4.54
CA GLY A 161 -6.60 -0.56 3.18
C GLY A 161 -6.04 -1.90 2.70
N PHE A 162 -6.03 -2.15 1.38
CA PHE A 162 -5.63 -3.45 0.83
C PHE A 162 -5.12 -3.39 -0.63
N PHE A 163 -4.20 -4.30 -0.96
CA PHE A 163 -3.67 -4.56 -2.31
C PHE A 163 -4.10 -5.94 -2.85
N GLY A 164 -4.55 -5.99 -4.11
CA GLY A 164 -5.02 -7.20 -4.81
C GLY A 164 -3.93 -8.26 -5.06
N ASP A 165 -4.32 -9.54 -5.00
CA ASP A 165 -3.46 -10.71 -5.23
C ASP A 165 -3.25 -10.96 -6.75
N PHE A 166 -2.07 -11.42 -7.16
CA PHE A 166 -1.73 -11.71 -8.56
C PHE A 166 -1.33 -13.17 -8.75
N ALA A 167 -2.17 -13.93 -9.48
CA ALA A 167 -1.79 -15.22 -10.05
C ALA A 167 -1.92 -15.20 -11.60
N PRO A 168 -0.94 -15.70 -12.39
CA PRO A 168 -1.10 -15.85 -13.84
C PRO A 168 -2.27 -16.80 -14.17
N ASN A 169 -3.05 -16.50 -15.23
CA ASN A 169 -4.27 -17.22 -15.66
C ASN A 169 -5.45 -17.22 -14.67
N SER A 170 -5.51 -16.23 -13.78
CA SER A 170 -6.60 -16.04 -12.83
C SER A 170 -7.42 -14.77 -13.15
N GLU A 171 -8.49 -14.51 -12.39
CA GLU A 171 -9.19 -13.22 -12.37
C GLU A 171 -8.30 -12.04 -11.90
N GLY A 172 -7.01 -12.29 -11.63
CA GLY A 172 -6.02 -11.35 -11.11
C GLY A 172 -5.91 -10.02 -11.87
N PHE A 173 -6.08 -10.00 -13.19
CA PHE A 173 -6.12 -8.72 -13.93
C PHE A 173 -7.24 -7.79 -13.44
N TRP A 174 -8.40 -8.37 -13.14
CA TRP A 174 -9.54 -7.61 -12.63
C TRP A 174 -9.43 -7.33 -11.15
N GLN A 175 -8.66 -8.11 -10.40
CA GLN A 175 -8.45 -7.89 -8.97
C GLN A 175 -7.32 -6.89 -8.69
N ASP A 176 -6.43 -6.68 -9.67
CA ASP A 176 -5.35 -5.71 -9.63
C ASP A 176 -5.84 -4.28 -9.34
N GLY A 177 -5.00 -3.56 -8.60
CA GLY A 177 -5.22 -2.25 -8.04
C GLY A 177 -5.23 -2.28 -6.52
N CYS A 178 -5.43 -1.09 -5.93
CA CYS A 178 -5.45 -0.93 -4.49
C CYS A 178 -6.83 -0.46 -4.02
N ASP A 179 -7.38 -1.12 -3.01
CA ASP A 179 -8.57 -0.68 -2.30
C ASP A 179 -8.15 0.20 -1.12
N ILE A 180 -8.54 1.47 -1.17
CA ILE A 180 -8.17 2.48 -0.19
C ILE A 180 -9.39 2.84 0.66
N LEU A 181 -9.19 2.93 1.96
CA LEU A 181 -10.25 3.39 2.87
C LEU A 181 -10.50 4.88 2.63
N HIS A 182 -11.71 5.25 2.20
CA HIS A 182 -12.04 6.64 1.84
C HIS A 182 -11.70 7.70 2.92
N THR A 183 -11.68 7.31 4.20
CA THR A 183 -11.41 8.24 5.30
C THR A 183 -9.94 8.62 5.44
N THR A 184 -9.02 7.89 4.80
CA THR A 184 -7.57 8.13 4.86
C THR A 184 -7.07 9.12 3.80
N ILE A 185 -8.00 9.68 3.02
CA ILE A 185 -7.72 10.74 2.07
C ILE A 185 -7.06 11.95 2.79
N PRO A 186 -6.19 12.73 2.15
CA PRO A 186 -5.62 13.93 2.76
C PRO A 186 -6.68 14.88 3.33
N GLY A 187 -6.57 15.22 4.61
CA GLY A 187 -7.54 16.04 5.34
C GLY A 187 -8.82 15.30 5.76
N GLY A 188 -8.90 13.99 5.50
CA GLY A 188 -10.02 13.14 5.86
C GLY A 188 -10.21 12.94 7.37
N PRO A 189 -11.30 12.27 7.78
CA PRO A 189 -11.66 12.11 9.20
C PRO A 189 -10.83 11.05 9.94
N GLN A 190 -9.97 10.29 9.26
CA GLN A 190 -9.13 9.29 9.91
C GLN A 190 -7.89 9.91 10.53
N VAL A 191 -8.03 10.44 11.75
CA VAL A 191 -6.91 11.01 12.51
C VAL A 191 -5.70 10.05 12.55
N ASN A 192 -4.51 10.61 12.35
CA ASN A 192 -3.21 9.94 12.23
C ASN A 192 -2.98 9.11 10.95
N TYR A 193 -3.98 9.03 10.07
CA TYR A 193 -3.88 8.36 8.76
C TYR A 193 -4.59 9.15 7.68
N ASN A 194 -4.61 10.48 7.79
CA ASN A 194 -5.33 11.39 6.91
C ASN A 194 -4.38 12.37 6.21
N GLU A 195 -3.12 11.97 6.00
CA GLU A 195 -2.15 12.67 5.16
C GLU A 195 -2.05 12.03 3.76
N GLY A 196 -2.71 10.89 3.53
CA GLY A 196 -2.75 10.18 2.26
C GLY A 196 -1.65 9.15 2.06
N LYS A 197 -0.87 8.83 3.11
CA LYS A 197 0.22 7.85 3.02
C LYS A 197 -0.28 6.41 2.98
N THR A 198 -1.53 6.16 3.39
CA THR A 198 -2.19 4.87 3.18
C THR A 198 -2.19 4.49 1.69
N ALA A 199 -2.53 5.41 0.78
CA ALA A 199 -2.47 5.10 -0.66
C ALA A 199 -1.03 4.89 -1.15
N THR A 200 -0.06 5.62 -0.58
CA THR A 200 1.37 5.39 -0.83
C THR A 200 1.81 3.99 -0.40
N HIS A 201 1.41 3.53 0.80
CA HIS A 201 1.70 2.19 1.32
C HIS A 201 1.16 1.10 0.39
N GLU A 202 -0.14 1.16 0.04
CA GLU A 202 -0.75 0.14 -0.82
C GLU A 202 -0.16 0.17 -2.25
N THR A 203 0.26 1.34 -2.73
CA THR A 203 0.97 1.45 -4.01
C THR A 203 2.37 0.86 -3.94
N GLY A 204 3.03 0.91 -2.77
CA GLY A 204 4.29 0.21 -2.53
C GLY A 204 4.15 -1.30 -2.73
N HIS A 205 3.09 -1.90 -2.22
CA HIS A 205 2.76 -3.31 -2.50
C HIS A 205 2.50 -3.57 -3.98
N TRP A 206 1.76 -2.69 -4.67
CA TRP A 206 1.55 -2.79 -6.11
C TRP A 206 2.87 -2.75 -6.91
N LEU A 207 3.86 -2.01 -6.41
CA LEU A 207 5.22 -1.96 -6.97
C LEU A 207 6.13 -3.10 -6.48
N GLY A 208 5.62 -4.01 -5.66
CA GLY A 208 6.30 -5.21 -5.21
C GLY A 208 7.09 -5.07 -3.91
N LEU A 209 6.83 -4.04 -3.10
CA LEU A 209 7.44 -3.91 -1.77
C LEU A 209 6.69 -4.77 -0.74
N LEU A 210 7.45 -5.41 0.13
CA LEU A 210 6.95 -6.12 1.30
C LEU A 210 7.01 -5.20 2.53
N HIS A 211 6.33 -5.58 3.61
CA HIS A 211 6.57 -4.95 4.90
C HIS A 211 7.97 -5.27 5.44
N PRO A 212 8.64 -4.31 6.14
CA PRO A 212 9.93 -4.54 6.78
C PRO A 212 9.94 -5.72 7.78
N PHE A 213 8.76 -6.03 8.33
CA PHE A 213 8.56 -7.13 9.26
C PHE A 213 8.17 -8.47 8.64
N SER A 214 8.03 -8.59 7.31
CA SER A 214 7.56 -9.82 6.64
C SER A 214 8.47 -11.03 6.90
N GLY A 215 9.79 -10.83 6.93
CA GLY A 215 10.79 -11.87 7.23
C GLY A 215 11.20 -11.92 8.71
N GLY A 216 10.77 -10.95 9.52
CA GLY A 216 11.26 -10.75 10.88
C GLY A 216 12.78 -10.53 10.94
N CYS A 217 13.40 -10.92 12.06
CA CYS A 217 14.86 -10.97 12.21
C CYS A 217 15.51 -12.15 11.45
N ARG A 218 15.04 -12.45 10.25
CA ARG A 218 15.66 -13.38 9.29
C ARG A 218 15.93 -12.74 7.93
N GLY A 219 15.84 -11.42 7.84
CA GLY A 219 16.10 -10.65 6.62
C GLY A 219 15.02 -9.66 6.21
N GLY A 220 14.05 -9.37 7.10
CA GLY A 220 13.05 -8.31 6.89
C GLY A 220 12.23 -8.46 5.61
N ASP A 221 12.15 -7.38 4.84
CA ASP A 221 11.48 -7.27 3.53
C ASP A 221 12.35 -7.74 2.34
N TYR A 222 13.53 -8.31 2.62
CA TYR A 222 14.54 -8.66 1.61
C TYR A 222 15.12 -7.46 0.85
N ILE A 223 15.09 -6.26 1.44
CA ILE A 223 15.77 -5.07 0.93
C ILE A 223 16.98 -4.79 1.84
N ASP A 224 18.19 -4.79 1.24
CA ASP A 224 19.44 -4.75 2.03
C ASP A 224 19.64 -3.44 2.81
N ASP A 225 19.02 -2.32 2.40
CA ASP A 225 19.08 -1.03 3.09
C ASP A 225 17.89 -0.72 4.01
N THR A 226 16.93 -1.64 4.11
CA THR A 226 15.89 -1.61 5.15
C THR A 226 16.38 -2.42 6.37
N PRO A 227 16.61 -1.80 7.54
CA PRO A 227 16.87 -2.55 8.76
C PRO A 227 15.75 -3.55 9.05
N ALA A 228 16.10 -4.79 9.42
CA ALA A 228 15.11 -5.82 9.70
C ALA A 228 14.29 -5.46 10.94
N GLU A 229 12.98 -5.73 10.88
CA GLU A 229 12.03 -5.49 11.97
C GLU A 229 11.32 -6.80 12.32
N GLU A 230 11.08 -7.09 13.60
CA GLU A 230 10.37 -8.32 14.01
C GLU A 230 8.85 -8.16 13.92
N THR A 231 8.34 -6.97 14.26
CA THR A 231 6.90 -6.71 14.39
C THR A 231 6.60 -5.29 13.93
N ALA A 232 5.47 -5.06 13.27
CA ALA A 232 5.05 -3.73 12.81
C ALA A 232 5.05 -2.67 13.93
N SER A 233 5.30 -1.42 13.55
CA SER A 233 5.17 -0.25 14.41
C SER A 233 3.76 0.31 14.38
N TYR A 234 3.29 0.79 15.53
CA TYR A 234 2.01 1.48 15.64
C TYR A 234 2.19 2.76 16.45
N GLY A 235 1.40 3.78 16.14
CA GLY A 235 1.55 5.08 16.78
C GLY A 235 2.76 5.85 16.25
N CYS A 236 3.36 6.66 17.11
CA CYS A 236 4.59 7.40 16.81
C CYS A 236 5.69 6.95 17.80
N PRO A 237 6.24 5.74 17.63
CA PRO A 237 7.30 5.24 18.50
C PRO A 237 8.60 6.03 18.29
N VAL A 238 9.52 5.96 19.26
CA VAL A 238 10.85 6.54 19.16
C VAL A 238 11.87 5.49 19.57
N GLY A 239 12.90 5.28 18.73
CA GLY A 239 14.01 4.38 19.06
C GLY A 239 13.62 2.90 19.17
N LYS A 240 12.59 2.47 18.44
CA LYS A 240 12.18 1.07 18.41
C LYS A 240 13.27 0.24 17.72
N ASP A 241 13.59 -0.90 18.31
CA ASP A 241 14.65 -1.81 17.85
C ASP A 241 14.30 -3.21 18.35
N THR A 242 13.72 -4.00 17.45
CA THR A 242 13.26 -5.37 17.68
C THR A 242 14.27 -6.40 17.19
N CYS A 243 15.03 -6.12 16.14
CA CYS A 243 16.09 -7.00 15.65
C CYS A 243 17.49 -6.46 15.99
N ARG A 244 18.13 -7.06 17.00
CA ARG A 244 19.40 -6.57 17.55
C ARG A 244 20.63 -7.40 17.18
N GLY A 245 21.78 -6.75 17.24
CA GLY A 245 23.11 -7.37 17.15
C GLY A 245 23.79 -7.12 15.81
N ASP A 246 25.03 -7.58 15.67
CA ASP A 246 25.88 -7.26 14.51
C ASP A 246 25.30 -7.73 13.16
N MET A 247 24.39 -8.72 13.18
CA MET A 247 23.70 -9.22 11.99
C MET A 247 22.53 -8.32 11.53
N PHE A 248 22.00 -7.49 12.44
CA PHE A 248 20.87 -6.60 12.19
C PHE A 248 21.23 -5.17 12.64
N PRO A 249 22.15 -4.50 11.94
CA PRO A 249 22.49 -3.13 12.25
C PRO A 249 21.33 -2.19 11.89
N GLY A 250 21.03 -1.25 12.79
CA GLY A 250 19.99 -0.22 12.57
C GLY A 250 18.88 -0.29 13.60
N LEU A 251 18.05 0.76 13.63
CA LEU A 251 16.78 0.75 14.37
C LEU A 251 15.67 0.26 13.44
N ASP A 252 14.54 -0.17 14.01
CA ASP A 252 13.35 -0.51 13.22
C ASP A 252 13.00 0.68 12.31
N PRO A 253 12.63 0.44 11.04
CA PRO A 253 12.41 1.49 10.05
C PRO A 253 11.02 2.15 10.23
N ILE A 254 10.77 2.70 11.41
CA ILE A 254 9.47 3.23 11.88
C ILE A 254 8.91 4.42 11.07
N HIS A 255 9.67 4.96 10.12
CA HIS A 255 9.27 6.03 9.21
C HIS A 255 9.13 5.56 7.76
N ASN A 256 9.37 4.28 7.49
CA ASN A 256 9.18 3.69 6.18
C ASN A 256 7.68 3.61 5.88
N PHE A 257 7.30 4.00 4.67
CA PHE A 257 5.89 3.94 4.24
C PHE A 257 5.31 2.52 4.28
N MET A 258 6.16 1.48 4.23
CA MET A 258 5.77 0.07 4.32
C MET A 258 5.62 -0.42 5.77
N ASP A 259 5.79 0.42 6.79
CA ASP A 259 5.43 0.11 8.18
C ASP A 259 3.99 0.62 8.49
N TYR A 260 3.46 0.36 9.69
CA TYR A 260 2.10 0.73 10.13
C TYR A 260 2.04 1.90 11.11
N ALA A 261 3.17 2.60 11.28
CA ALA A 261 3.24 3.81 12.10
C ALA A 261 2.26 4.88 11.60
N TYR A 262 1.97 5.84 12.47
CA TYR A 262 1.14 6.99 12.11
C TYR A 262 1.80 7.80 10.98
N GLU A 263 0.92 8.42 10.17
CA GLU A 263 1.32 9.35 9.12
C GLU A 263 1.93 10.62 9.75
#